data_AF-A0A3S1BNF7-F1
#
_entry.id   AF-A0A3S1BNF7-F1
#
_cell.length_a   1.000
_cell.length_b   1.000
_cell.length_c   1.000
_cell.angle_alpha   90.00
_cell.angle_beta   90.00
_cell.angle_gamma   90.00
#
_symmetry.space_group_name_H-M   'P 1'
#
loop_
_entity.id
_entity.type
_entity.pdbx_description
1 polymer ?
#
loop_
_entity_poly.entity_id
_entity_poly.type
_entity_poly.pdbx_seq_one_letter_code
_entity_poly.pdbx_strand_id
1 'polypeptide(L)'
;MGQSRDQENEILAKLVLEGLLKFTLPAIAIATAGTYYVRRRAASLKATPVERWVLTGMHYYAGTSLGASMGMWMYEPILERKILEQAPHSDIARAIREEKRKRNE
;
A
#
# COMPACT_ATOMS: atom_id res chain seq x y z
N MET A 1 23.86 -13.15 21.93
CA MET A 1 24.37 -12.22 20.91
C MET A 1 23.15 -11.48 20.36
N GLY A 2 22.94 -10.23 20.79
CA GLY A 2 21.78 -9.45 20.37
C GLY A 2 21.94 -8.97 18.93
N GLN A 3 20.85 -8.97 18.17
CA GLN A 3 20.76 -8.35 16.85
C GLN A 3 21.11 -6.86 17.00
N SER A 4 22.00 -6.32 16.15
CA SER A 4 22.32 -4.90 16.22
C SER A 4 21.15 -4.06 15.72
N ARG A 5 21.03 -2.80 16.17
CA ARG A 5 20.00 -1.86 15.70
C ARG A 5 20.02 -1.70 14.17
N ASP A 6 21.20 -1.72 13.58
CA ASP A 6 21.36 -1.60 12.12
C ASP A 6 20.77 -2.81 11.40
N GLN A 7 20.93 -4.01 11.98
CA GLN A 7 20.37 -5.24 11.44
C GLN A 7 18.83 -5.27 11.56
N GLU A 8 18.25 -4.77 12.65
CA GLU A 8 16.80 -4.61 12.77
C GLU A 8 16.26 -3.59 11.76
N ASN A 9 16.94 -2.44 11.58
CA ASN A 9 16.55 -1.43 10.60
C ASN A 9 16.59 -1.96 9.16
N GLU A 10 17.60 -2.78 8.83
CA GLU A 10 17.69 -3.43 7.52
C GLU A 10 16.52 -4.40 7.29
N ILE A 11 16.14 -5.18 8.31
CA ILE A 11 14.98 -6.07 8.25
C ILE A 11 13.71 -5.28 8.04
N LEU A 12 13.49 -4.21 8.80
CA LEU A 12 12.32 -3.35 8.65
C LEU A 12 12.23 -2.75 7.24
N ALA A 13 13.35 -2.26 6.70
CA ALA A 13 13.40 -1.72 5.33
C ALA A 13 13.04 -2.79 4.28
N LYS A 14 13.55 -4.01 4.44
CA LYS A 14 13.22 -5.13 3.53
C LYS A 14 11.74 -5.50 3.60
N LEU A 15 11.15 -5.53 4.79
CA LEU A 15 9.73 -5.81 4.98
C LEU A 15 8.85 -4.73 4.34
N VAL A 16 9.18 -3.45 4.53
CA VAL A 16 8.46 -2.35 3.88
C VAL A 16 8.56 -2.46 2.35
N LEU A 17 9.76 -2.73 1.82
CA LEU A 17 9.97 -2.90 0.38
C LEU A 17 9.19 -4.10 -0.17
N GLU A 18 9.12 -5.21 0.57
CA GLU A 18 8.34 -6.39 0.19
C GLU A 18 6.84 -6.04 0.06
N GLY A 19 6.30 -5.30 1.03
CA GLY A 19 4.92 -4.81 1.01
C GLY A 19 4.60 -3.94 -0.20
N LEU A 20 5.50 -2.99 -0.47
CA LEU A 20 5.39 -2.10 -1.62
C LEU A 20 5.34 -2.89 -2.93
N LEU A 21 6.29 -3.81 -3.13
CA LEU A 21 6.43 -4.56 -4.37
C LEU A 21 5.31 -5.58 -4.59
N LYS A 22 4.86 -6.26 -3.53
CA LYS A 22 3.91 -7.38 -3.66
C LYS A 22 2.45 -6.98 -3.59
N PHE A 23 2.12 -5.87 -2.92
CA PHE A 23 0.73 -5.50 -2.66
C PHE A 23 0.38 -4.12 -3.20
N THR A 24 1.21 -3.11 -2.93
CA THR A 24 0.89 -1.72 -3.26
C THR A 24 1.07 -1.42 -4.75
N LEU A 25 2.22 -1.77 -5.35
CA LEU A 25 2.47 -1.54 -6.78
C LEU A 25 1.50 -2.29 -7.70
N PRO A 26 1.17 -3.59 -7.47
CA PRO A 26 0.18 -4.27 -8.28
C PRO A 26 -1.21 -3.62 -8.22
N ALA A 27 -1.63 -3.17 -7.03
CA ALA A 27 -2.91 -2.48 -6.88
C ALA A 27 -2.95 -1.14 -7.64
N ILE A 28 -1.84 -0.37 -7.60
CA ILE A 28 -1.67 0.86 -8.40
C ILE A 28 -1.67 0.55 -9.91
N ALA A 29 -1.03 -0.55 -10.33
CA ALA A 29 -0.98 -0.97 -11.73
C ALA A 29 -2.39 -1.31 -12.25
N ILE A 30 -3.20 -2.02 -11.46
CA ILE A 30 -4.60 -2.32 -11.79
C ILE A 30 -5.41 -1.03 -11.94
N ALA A 31 -5.27 -0.09 -11.01
CA ALA A 31 -5.95 1.22 -11.10
C ALA A 31 -5.54 2.01 -12.36
N THR A 32 -4.28 1.95 -12.74
CA THR A 32 -3.75 2.59 -13.95
C THR A 32 -4.31 1.95 -15.22
N ALA A 33 -4.39 0.61 -15.25
CA ALA A 33 -5.03 -0.11 -16.36
C ALA A 33 -6.53 0.21 -16.47
N GLY A 34 -7.23 0.32 -15.34
CA GLY A 34 -8.63 0.77 -15.27
C GLY A 34 -8.81 2.19 -15.82
N THR A 35 -7.92 3.11 -15.46
CA THR A 35 -7.89 4.47 -16.00
C THR A 35 -7.73 4.49 -17.52
N TYR A 36 -6.84 3.65 -18.05
CA TYR A 36 -6.66 3.52 -19.50
C TYR A 36 -7.93 3.00 -20.20
N TYR A 37 -8.60 2.02 -19.60
CA TYR A 37 -9.88 1.53 -20.10
C TYR A 37 -10.97 2.62 -20.10
N VAL A 38 -11.11 3.36 -19.00
CA VAL A 38 -12.05 4.48 -18.88
C VAL A 38 -11.76 5.56 -19.92
N ARG A 39 -10.49 5.91 -20.13
CA ARG A 39 -10.08 6.86 -21.17
C ARG A 39 -10.50 6.40 -22.57
N ARG A 40 -10.31 5.11 -22.89
CA ARG A 40 -10.75 4.54 -24.18
C ARG A 40 -12.27 4.57 -24.32
N ARG A 41 -13.02 4.27 -23.25
CA ARG A 41 -14.48 4.33 -23.28
C ARG A 41 -15.00 5.77 -23.36
N ALA A 42 -14.38 6.71 -22.67
CA ALA A 42 -14.71 8.14 -22.75
C ALA A 42 -14.44 8.71 -24.14
N ALA A 43 -13.47 8.17 -24.89
CA ALA A 43 -13.28 8.52 -26.30
C ALA A 43 -14.40 8.01 -27.21
N SER A 44 -15.11 6.94 -26.82
CA SER A 44 -16.31 6.45 -27.52
C SER A 44 -17.59 7.20 -27.13
N LEU A 45 -17.58 7.91 -25.99
CA LEU A 45 -18.63 8.83 -25.61
C LEU A 45 -18.36 10.16 -26.33
N LYS A 46 -19.39 10.84 -26.84
CA LYS A 46 -19.26 12.16 -27.52
C LYS A 46 -18.84 13.30 -26.56
N ALA A 47 -18.08 12.99 -25.52
CA ALA A 47 -17.55 13.93 -24.54
C ALA A 47 -16.51 14.87 -25.19
N THR A 48 -16.49 16.11 -24.75
CA THR A 48 -15.47 17.09 -25.13
C THR A 48 -14.09 16.66 -24.61
N PRO A 49 -12.99 17.15 -25.21
CA PRO A 49 -11.64 16.86 -24.73
C PRO A 49 -11.42 17.19 -23.25
N VAL A 50 -12.03 18.29 -22.77
CA VAL A 50 -11.94 18.73 -21.36
C VAL A 50 -12.65 17.75 -20.43
N GLU A 51 -13.87 17.33 -20.77
CA GLU A 51 -14.62 16.34 -19.98
C GLU A 51 -13.88 15.00 -19.90
N ARG A 52 -13.27 14.56 -21.00
CA ARG A 52 -12.44 13.34 -21.02
C ARG A 52 -11.22 13.47 -20.11
N TRP A 53 -10.59 14.64 -20.07
CA TRP A 53 -9.42 14.89 -19.24
C TRP A 53 -9.78 14.86 -17.75
N VAL A 54 -10.87 15.53 -17.37
CA VAL A 54 -11.39 15.53 -15.99
C VAL A 54 -11.78 14.12 -15.54
N LEU A 55 -12.56 13.39 -16.34
CA LEU A 55 -12.98 12.01 -16.03
C LEU A 55 -11.78 11.06 -15.88
N THR A 56 -10.82 11.13 -16.80
CA THR A 56 -9.63 10.27 -16.73
C THR A 56 -8.76 10.62 -15.54
N GLY A 57 -8.58 11.92 -15.25
CA GLY A 57 -7.79 12.39 -14.10
C GLY A 57 -8.41 12.00 -12.76
N MET A 58 -9.72 12.18 -12.61
CA MET A 58 -10.44 11.75 -11.40
C MET A 58 -10.35 10.25 -11.18
N HIS A 59 -10.50 9.45 -12.25
CA HIS A 59 -10.40 8.00 -12.16
C HIS A 59 -8.99 7.54 -11.82
N TYR A 60 -7.96 8.20 -12.36
CA TYR A 60 -6.57 7.93 -12.03
C TYR A 60 -6.27 8.20 -10.56
N TYR A 61 -6.61 9.39 -10.07
CA TYR A 61 -6.32 9.77 -8.69
C TYR A 61 -7.10 8.89 -7.70
N ALA A 62 -8.41 8.75 -7.87
CA ALA A 62 -9.22 7.91 -6.99
C ALA A 62 -8.76 6.44 -7.05
N GLY A 63 -8.51 5.91 -8.25
CA GLY A 63 -8.07 4.54 -8.44
C GLY A 63 -6.71 4.26 -7.79
N THR A 64 -5.73 5.14 -7.98
CA THR A 64 -4.38 4.95 -7.43
C THR A 64 -4.35 5.09 -5.91
N SER A 65 -5.07 6.05 -5.34
CA SER A 65 -5.19 6.20 -3.89
C SER A 65 -5.91 5.02 -3.24
N LEU A 66 -7.01 4.55 -3.84
CA LEU A 66 -7.72 3.35 -3.35
C LEU A 66 -6.88 2.09 -3.52
N GLY A 67 -6.21 1.94 -4.67
CA GLY A 67 -5.29 0.82 -4.91
C GLY A 67 -4.16 0.77 -3.90
N ALA A 68 -3.50 1.90 -3.64
CA ALA A 68 -2.44 1.98 -2.63
C ALA A 68 -2.97 1.64 -1.22
N SER A 69 -4.14 2.16 -0.86
CA SER A 69 -4.77 1.91 0.43
C SER A 69 -5.17 0.44 0.61
N MET A 70 -5.77 -0.17 -0.43
CA MET A 70 -6.10 -1.60 -0.43
C MET A 70 -4.85 -2.47 -0.34
N GLY A 71 -3.79 -2.13 -1.08
CA GLY A 71 -2.51 -2.82 -1.01
C GLY A 71 -1.91 -2.78 0.39
N MET A 72 -1.94 -1.62 1.05
CA MET A 72 -1.47 -1.51 2.44
C MET A 72 -2.35 -2.28 3.41
N TRP A 73 -3.68 -2.18 3.29
CA TRP A 73 -4.61 -2.87 4.18
C TRP A 73 -4.46 -4.40 4.12
N MET A 74 -4.22 -4.94 2.93
CA MET A 74 -3.95 -6.38 2.77
C MET A 74 -2.59 -6.78 3.37
N TYR A 75 -1.59 -5.90 3.31
CA TYR A 75 -0.24 -6.21 3.77
C TYR A 75 -0.04 -5.98 5.27
N GLU A 76 -0.77 -5.04 5.87
CA GLU A 76 -0.59 -4.61 7.25
C GLU A 76 -0.59 -5.77 8.28
N PRO A 77 -1.51 -6.74 8.25
CA PRO A 77 -1.48 -7.87 9.19
C PRO A 77 -0.25 -8.77 9.00
N ILE A 78 0.21 -8.93 7.76
CA ILE A 78 1.39 -9.73 7.40
C ILE A 78 2.65 -9.01 7.87
N LEU A 79 2.72 -7.69 7.65
CA LEU A 79 3.81 -6.84 8.06
C LEU A 79 3.96 -6.84 9.58
N GLU A 80 2.87 -6.61 10.31
CA GLU A 80 2.89 -6.64 11.79
C GLU A 80 3.42 -7.98 12.31
N ARG A 81 2.92 -9.09 11.76
CA ARG A 81 3.37 -10.43 12.14
C ARG A 81 4.86 -10.62 11.87
N LYS A 82 5.34 -10.26 10.68
CA LYS A 82 6.76 -10.40 10.31
C LYS A 82 7.67 -9.51 11.15
N ILE A 83 7.23 -8.30 11.51
CA ILE A 83 7.98 -7.41 12.41
C ILE A 83 8.11 -8.04 13.80
N LEU A 84 7.03 -8.59 14.35
CA LEU A 84 7.06 -9.27 15.65
C LEU A 84 7.93 -10.53 15.66
N GLU A 85 8.05 -11.23 14.52
CA GLU A 85 8.87 -12.43 14.37
C GLU A 85 10.36 -12.11 14.11
N GLN A 86 10.67 -11.11 13.27
CA GLN A 86 12.02 -10.89 12.74
C GLN A 86 12.76 -9.70 13.36
N ALA A 87 12.03 -8.73 13.95
CA ALA A 87 12.59 -7.58 14.65
C ALA A 87 11.85 -7.37 16.00
N PRO A 88 11.80 -8.40 16.88
CA PRO A 88 10.95 -8.40 18.07
C PRO A 88 11.31 -7.33 19.09
N HIS A 89 12.54 -6.81 19.08
CA HIS A 89 13.03 -5.82 20.04
C HIS A 89 12.95 -4.37 19.52
N SER A 90 12.60 -4.19 18.24
CA SER A 90 12.40 -2.88 17.63
C SER A 90 11.31 -2.07 18.34
N ASP A 91 11.44 -0.75 18.30
CA ASP A 91 10.41 0.16 18.85
C ASP A 91 9.06 0.00 18.13
N ILE A 92 9.09 -0.39 16.85
CA ILE A 92 7.89 -0.69 16.06
C ILE A 92 7.19 -1.95 16.60
N ALA A 93 7.93 -3.04 16.88
CA ALA A 93 7.37 -4.23 17.50
C ALA A 93 6.76 -3.94 18.88
N ARG A 94 7.37 -3.03 19.64
CA ARG A 94 6.81 -2.57 20.92
C ARG A 94 5.48 -1.83 20.72
N ALA A 95 5.43 -0.89 19.79
CA ALA A 95 4.22 -0.14 19.45
C ALA A 95 3.08 -1.07 19.00
N ILE A 96 3.36 -2.06 18.14
CA ILE A 96 2.36 -3.04 17.68
C ILE A 96 1.76 -3.82 18.86
N ARG A 97 2.59 -4.27 19.80
CA ARG A 97 2.11 -5.00 20.99
C ARG A 97 1.26 -4.12 21.89
N GLU A 98 1.65 -2.87 22.09
CA GLU A 98 0.89 -1.92 22.89
C GLU A 98 -0.48 -1.63 22.27
N GLU A 99 -0.52 -1.40 20.95
CA GLU A 99 -1.77 -1.16 20.22
C GLU A 99 -2.70 -2.39 20.25
N LYS A 100 -2.14 -3.60 20.12
CA LYS A 100 -2.92 -4.85 20.29
C LYS A 100 -3.46 -5.02 21.69
N ARG A 101 -2.71 -4.61 22.72
CA ARG A 101 -3.19 -4.64 24.10
C ARG A 101 -4.38 -3.69 24.29
N LYS A 102 -4.26 -2.43 23.85
CA LYS A 102 -5.34 -1.42 23.93
C LYS A 102 -6.63 -1.85 23.25
N ARG A 103 -6.55 -2.62 22.17
CA ARG A 103 -7.74 -3.11 21.42
C ARG A 103 -8.48 -4.26 22.12
N ASN A 104 -7.85 -4.91 23.10
CA ASN A 104 -8.41 -6.07 23.82
C ASN A 104 -8.79 -5.74 25.28
N GLU A 105 -8.57 -4.50 25.71
CA GLU A 105 -9.02 -3.93 27.00
C GLU A 105 -10.37 -3.22 26.82
#